data_AF-A0A0C1F0C9-F1
#
_entry.id   AF-A0A0C1F0C9-F1
#
_cell.length_a   1.000
_cell.length_b   1.000
_cell.length_c   1.000
_cell.angle_alpha   90.00
_cell.angle_beta   90.00
_cell.angle_gamma   90.00
#
_symmetry.space_group_name_H-M   'P 1'
#
loop_
_entity.id
_entity.type
_entity.pdbx_description
1 polymer ?
#
loop_
_entity_poly.entity_id
_entity_poly.type
_entity_poly.pdbx_seq_one_letter_code
_entity_poly.pdbx_strand_id
1 'polypeptide(L)' 'MRKRAVERNLEIIGEAINRILKTDNSYTSKITDAAAIVGLRNQVIHAYDNISDETIWAIITNHLPKLKIEIDKLLKGN' A
#
# COMPACT_ATOMS: atom_id res chain seq x y z
N MET A 1 3.72 -8.94 -18.92
CA MET A 1 4.93 -8.69 -18.10
C MET A 1 4.83 -7.45 -17.20
N ARG A 2 4.25 -6.32 -17.66
CA ARG A 2 4.20 -5.07 -16.86
C ARG A 2 3.23 -5.11 -15.67
N LYS A 3 2.06 -5.76 -15.81
CA LYS A 3 1.06 -5.91 -14.73
C LYS A 3 1.62 -6.58 -13.47
N ARG A 4 2.33 -7.70 -13.63
CA ARG A 4 3.00 -8.42 -12.53
C ARG A 4 4.01 -7.58 -11.76
N ALA A 5 4.72 -6.67 -12.44
CA ALA A 5 5.68 -5.79 -11.77
C ALA A 5 4.96 -4.76 -10.89
N VAL A 6 3.82 -4.23 -11.35
CA VAL A 6 2.98 -3.30 -10.59
C VAL A 6 2.37 -3.97 -9.37
N GLU A 7 1.79 -5.16 -9.56
CA GLU A 7 1.25 -5.99 -8.48
C GLU A 7 2.32 -6.27 -7.41
N ARG A 8 3.51 -6.69 -7.85
CA ARG A 8 4.63 -6.95 -6.95
C ARG A 8 5.06 -5.71 -6.14
N ASN A 9 5.04 -4.54 -6.76
CA ASN A 9 5.35 -3.30 -6.04
C ASN A 9 4.28 -2.99 -4.98
N LEU A 10 3.00 -3.21 -5.28
CA LEU A 10 1.91 -3.05 -4.30
C LEU A 10 2.02 -4.04 -3.14
N GLU A 11 2.43 -5.29 -3.40
CA GLU A 11 2.71 -6.26 -2.34
C GLU A 11 3.84 -5.79 -1.42
N ILE A 12 4.95 -5.30 -2.00
CA ILE A 12 6.11 -4.81 -1.23
C ILE A 12 5.70 -3.63 -0.34
N ILE A 13 4.92 -2.69 -0.90
CA ILE A 13 4.40 -1.55 -0.14
C ILE A 13 3.53 -2.03 1.02
N GLY A 14 2.59 -2.94 0.78
CA GLY A 14 1.71 -3.45 1.84
C GLY A 14 2.46 -4.23 2.92
N GLU A 15 3.49 -5.01 2.54
CA GLU A 15 4.37 -5.69 3.50
C GLU A 15 5.19 -4.69 4.33
N ALA A 16 5.68 -3.61 3.72
CA ALA A 16 6.42 -2.56 4.44
C ALA A 16 5.53 -1.86 5.47
N ILE A 17 4.31 -1.47 5.08
CA ILE A 17 3.34 -0.86 6.01
C ILE A 17 3.01 -1.83 7.14
N ASN A 18 2.73 -3.11 6.84
CA ASN A 18 2.45 -4.13 7.86
C ASN A 18 3.57 -4.24 8.91
N ARG A 19 4.84 -4.21 8.46
CA ARG A 19 5.98 -4.23 9.38
C ARG A 19 6.04 -2.99 10.25
N ILE A 20 5.84 -1.80 9.67
CA ILE A 20 5.82 -0.54 10.44
C ILE A 20 4.74 -0.61 11.52
N LEU A 21 3.51 -1.00 11.18
CA LEU A 21 2.40 -1.07 12.15
C LEU A 21 2.63 -2.11 13.26
N LYS A 22 3.29 -3.24 12.94
CA LYS A 22 3.67 -4.25 13.94
C LYS A 22 4.76 -3.76 14.89
N THR A 23 5.67 -2.92 14.40
CA THR A 23 6.75 -2.35 15.23
C THR A 23 6.25 -1.17 16.06
N ASP A 24 5.44 -0.29 15.47
CA ASP A 24 4.83 0.86 16.14
C ASP A 24 3.43 1.11 15.58
N ASN A 25 2.43 0.73 16.38
CA ASN A 25 1.03 0.86 16.00
C ASN A 25 0.54 2.33 15.98
N SER A 26 1.32 3.28 16.49
CA SER A 26 0.97 4.71 16.40
C SER A 26 0.91 5.21 14.95
N TYR A 27 1.57 4.52 14.01
CA TYR A 27 1.51 4.85 12.59
C TYR A 27 0.16 4.56 11.95
N THR A 28 -0.70 3.75 12.59
CA THR A 28 -2.07 3.49 12.11
C THR A 28 -2.89 4.78 12.02
N SER A 29 -2.64 5.77 12.89
CA SER A 29 -3.31 7.09 12.83
C SER A 29 -2.52 8.13 12.03
N LYS A 30 -1.28 7.84 11.64
CA LYS A 30 -0.40 8.76 10.89
C LYS A 30 -0.43 8.53 9.37
N ILE A 31 -0.82 7.33 8.95
CA ILE A 31 -0.92 6.92 7.55
C ILE A 31 -2.38 6.65 7.24
N THR A 32 -2.93 7.37 6.27
CA THR A 32 -4.31 7.14 5.84
C THR A 32 -4.41 5.77 5.17
N ASP A 33 -5.53 5.08 5.37
CA ASP A 33 -5.79 3.76 4.78
C ASP A 33 -4.77 2.66 5.16
N ALA A 34 -3.98 2.82 6.22
CA ALA A 34 -2.91 1.89 6.58
C ALA A 34 -3.38 0.42 6.67
N ALA A 35 -4.54 0.17 7.29
CA ALA A 35 -5.14 -1.16 7.36
C ALA A 35 -5.57 -1.68 5.97
N ALA A 36 -6.11 -0.82 5.11
CA ALA A 36 -6.50 -1.19 3.76
C ALA A 36 -5.29 -1.49 2.87
N ILE A 37 -4.17 -0.78 3.04
CA ILE A 37 -2.90 -1.05 2.36
C ILE A 37 -2.35 -2.44 2.74
N VAL A 38 -2.43 -2.81 4.02
CA VAL A 38 -2.10 -4.17 4.47
C VAL A 38 -3.09 -5.20 3.91
N GLY A 39 -4.37 -4.86 3.81
CA GLY A 39 -5.40 -5.71 3.17
C GLY A 39 -5.13 -5.95 1.69
N LEU A 40 -4.72 -4.91 0.95
CA LEU A 40 -4.39 -4.98 -0.47
C LEU A 40 -3.30 -6.01 -0.76
N ARG A 41 -2.24 -6.07 0.07
CA ARG A 41 -1.21 -7.12 -0.02
C ARG A 41 -1.82 -8.51 -0.04
N ASN A 42 -2.78 -8.79 0.84
CA ASN A 42 -3.41 -10.11 0.91
C ASN A 42 -4.27 -10.38 -0.34
N GLN A 43 -4.93 -9.37 -0.88
CA GLN A 43 -5.71 -9.52 -2.11
C GLN A 43 -4.81 -9.74 -3.34
N VAL A 44 -3.68 -9.05 -3.45
CA VAL A 44 -2.73 -9.25 -4.56
C VAL A 44 -2.07 -10.63 -4.50
N ILE A 45 -1.78 -11.16 -3.30
CA ILE A 45 -1.17 -12.50 -3.16
C ILE A 45 -2.17 -13.64 -3.39
N HIS A 46 -3.42 -13.50 -2.90
CA HIS A 46 -4.39 -14.61 -2.86
C HIS A 46 -5.51 -14.52 -3.89
N ALA A 47 -5.81 -13.32 -4.39
CA ALA A 47 -6.95 -13.05 -5.26
C ALA A 47 -6.51 -12.31 -6.55
N TYR A 48 -5.27 -12.51 -7.01
CA TYR A 48 -4.75 -11.86 -8.22
C TYR A 48 -5.60 -12.13 -9.46
N ASP A 49 -6.27 -13.28 -9.54
CA ASP A 49 -7.21 -13.61 -10.61
C ASP A 49 -8.52 -12.80 -10.54
N ASN A 50 -8.88 -12.27 -9.37
CA ASN A 50 -10.12 -11.51 -9.12
C ASN A 50 -9.90 -10.00 -9.00
N ILE A 51 -8.66 -9.50 -9.01
CA ILE A 51 -8.39 -8.06 -9.02
C ILE A 51 -8.46 -7.54 -10.47
N SER A 52 -9.41 -6.63 -10.70
CA SER A 52 -9.53 -5.92 -11.96
C SER A 52 -8.42 -4.89 -12.16
N ASP A 53 -8.03 -4.68 -13.42
CA ASP A 53 -7.07 -3.62 -13.79
C ASP A 53 -7.56 -2.24 -13.37
N GLU A 54 -8.88 -2.03 -13.36
CA GLU A 54 -9.52 -0.80 -12.89
C GLU A 54 -9.28 -0.54 -11.40
N THR A 55 -9.36 -1.59 -10.58
CA THR A 55 -9.04 -1.50 -9.15
C THR A 55 -7.57 -1.11 -8.94
N ILE A 56 -6.66 -1.78 -9.66
CA ILE A 56 -5.23 -1.46 -9.60
C ILE A 56 -4.98 -0.02 -10.05
N TRP A 57 -5.62 0.40 -11.14
CA TRP A 57 -5.50 1.75 -11.67
C TRP A 57 -5.98 2.79 -10.64
N ALA A 58 -7.15 2.58 -10.03
CA ALA A 58 -7.70 3.47 -9.00
C ALA A 58 -6.77 3.58 -7.78
N ILE A 59 -6.13 2.48 -7.36
CA ILE A 59 -5.14 2.50 -6.27
C ILE A 59 -3.94 3.37 -6.65
N ILE A 60 -3.40 3.18 -7.86
CA ILE A 60 -2.21 3.90 -8.34
C ILE A 60 -2.51 5.39 -8.51
N THR A 61 -3.68 5.76 -9.03
CA THR A 61 -3.99 7.16 -9.30
C THR A 61 -4.49 7.91 -8.06
N ASN A 62 -5.20 7.24 -7.16
CA ASN A 62 -5.94 7.94 -6.09
C ASN A 62 -5.34 7.75 -4.69
N HIS A 63 -4.73 6.59 -4.41
CA HIS A 63 -4.24 6.25 -3.07
C HIS A 63 -2.72 6.33 -2.96
N LEU A 64 -1.99 5.82 -3.96
CA LEU A 64 -0.53 5.81 -3.94
C LEU A 64 0.10 7.21 -3.84
N PRO A 65 -0.40 8.26 -4.51
CA PRO A 65 0.16 9.61 -4.37
C PRO A 65 -0.03 10.17 -2.96
N LYS A 66 -1.16 9.87 -2.32
CA LYS A 66 -1.44 10.30 -0.94
C LYS A 66 -0.48 9.63 0.03
N LEU A 67 -0.33 8.31 -0.07
CA LEU A 67 0.62 7.55 0.73
C LEU A 67 2.04 8.11 0.58
N LYS A 68 2.47 8.41 -0.66
CA LYS A 68 3.79 9.03 -0.89
C LYS A 68 3.96 10.33 -0.11
N ILE A 69 2.96 11.23 -0.16
CA ILE A 69 3.01 12.51 0.54
C ILE A 69 3.10 12.31 2.07
N GLU A 70 2.35 11.37 2.61
CA GLU A 70 2.36 11.05 4.06
C GLU A 70 3.71 10.51 4.50
N ILE A 71 4.27 9.55 3.76
CA ILE A 71 5.60 9.01 4.04
C ILE A 71 6.68 10.10 3.92
N ASP A 72 6.64 10.91 2.87
CA ASP A 72 7.59 12.02 2.71
C ASP A 72 7.51 13.01 3.89
N LYS A 73 6.31 13.28 4.42
CA LYS A 73 6.13 14.13 5.60
C LYS A 73 6.69 13.50 6.87
N LEU A 74 6.45 12.20 7.07
CA LEU A 74 6.95 11.45 8.22
C LEU A 74 8.49 11.37 8.22
N LEU A 75 9.11 11.27 7.04
CA LEU A 75 10.57 11.27 6.90
C LEU A 75 11.21 12.65 7.10
N LYS A 76 10.51 13.74 6.75
CA LYS A 76 10.99 15.12 6.96
C LYS A 76 10.76 15.66 8.37
N GLY A 77 9.84 15.05 9.12
CA GLY A 77 9.52 15.40 10.50
C GLY A 77 10.41 14.76 11.55
N ASN A 78 11.43 14.00 11.12
CA ASN A 78 12.48 13.41 11.96
C ASN A 78 13.81 14.14 11.76
#